data_AF-A0A2P2IC88-F1
#
_entry.id   AF-A0A2P2IC88-F1
#
_cell.length_a   1.000
_cell.length_b   1.000
_cell.length_c   1.000
_cell.angle_alpha   90.00
_cell.angle_beta   90.00
_cell.angle_gamma   90.00
#
_symmetry.space_group_name_H-M   'P 1'
#
loop_
_entity.id
_entity.type
_entity.pdbx_description
1 polymer ?
#
loop_
_entity_poly.entity_id
_entity_poly.type
_entity_poly.pdbx_seq_one_letter_code
_entity_poly.pdbx_strand_id
1 'polypeptide(L)'
;QEQLNRECSLFTSDGRHVIVVSASTRDMIGSRNAYRNNESVTPNPRSPLDDYTLHVIELDSGMLCDKVTFKSDKIFLSHNQGLSLYGNTLVVLSVQHQTIHRYHISKDGKLVSVQAIGRVCFVDDDIYLSSCVAHNCAHMQDEQLHDDINYEPDDTLLQYELMQQFARGFSHSRFH
;
A
#
# COMPACT_ATOMS: atom_id res chain seq x y z
N GLN A 1 -13.83 -13.10 10.47
CA GLN A 1 -13.69 -12.61 11.87
C GLN A 1 -12.50 -11.66 11.88
N GLU A 2 -12.62 -10.49 12.53
CA GLU A 2 -11.52 -9.53 12.63
C GLU A 2 -10.65 -9.86 13.84
N GLN A 3 -9.33 -9.94 13.65
CA GLN A 3 -8.37 -10.32 14.69
C GLN A 3 -7.26 -9.27 14.79
N LEU A 4 -6.98 -8.81 16.01
CA LEU A 4 -5.84 -7.92 16.29
C LEU A 4 -4.51 -8.68 16.14
N ASN A 5 -3.56 -8.04 15.46
CA ASN A 5 -2.20 -8.53 15.37
C ASN A 5 -1.40 -8.10 16.62
N ARG A 6 -0.95 -9.08 17.42
CA ARG A 6 -0.25 -8.82 18.69
C ARG A 6 1.20 -8.35 18.51
N GLU A 7 1.77 -8.54 17.33
CA GLU A 7 3.16 -8.20 17.02
C GLU A 7 3.28 -6.85 16.32
N CYS A 8 2.14 -6.23 15.98
CA CYS A 8 2.08 -4.98 15.24
C CYS A 8 1.51 -3.84 16.09
N SER A 9 2.42 -3.13 16.77
CA SER A 9 2.10 -1.92 17.51
C SER A 9 3.16 -0.85 17.29
N LEU A 10 2.71 0.40 17.13
CA LEU A 10 3.55 1.58 16.96
C LEU A 10 3.09 2.66 17.94
N PHE A 11 4.03 3.41 18.51
CA PHE A 11 3.76 4.43 19.53
C PHE A 11 4.19 5.80 19.01
N THR A 12 3.33 6.80 19.13
CA THR A 12 3.70 8.17 18.76
C THR A 12 4.84 8.68 19.63
N SER A 13 5.67 9.56 19.08
CA SER A 13 6.86 10.08 19.79
C SER A 13 6.55 10.83 21.08
N ASP A 14 5.34 11.38 21.19
CA ASP A 14 4.82 12.04 22.40
C ASP A 14 4.22 11.07 23.42
N GLY A 15 4.18 9.77 23.12
CA GLY A 15 3.64 8.74 24.00
C GLY A 15 2.14 8.81 24.24
N ARG A 16 1.38 9.61 23.48
CA ARG A 16 -0.06 9.80 23.70
C ARG A 16 -0.94 8.79 22.99
N HIS A 17 -0.47 8.24 21.87
CA HIS A 17 -1.26 7.31 21.06
C HIS A 17 -0.50 6.04 20.74
N VAL A 18 -1.24 4.94 20.67
CA VAL A 18 -0.78 3.66 20.11
C VAL A 18 -1.58 3.34 18.86
N ILE A 19 -0.88 2.84 17.85
CA ILE A 19 -1.47 2.34 16.61
C ILE A 19 -1.36 0.83 16.66
N VAL A 20 -2.50 0.16 16.55
CA VAL A 20 -2.60 -1.30 16.45
C VAL A 20 -3.33 -1.67 15.17
N VAL A 21 -3.08 -2.87 14.67
CA VAL A 21 -3.67 -3.32 13.42
C VAL A 21 -4.44 -4.62 13.61
N SER A 22 -5.64 -4.67 13.04
CA SER A 22 -6.41 -5.89 12.88
C SER A 22 -6.44 -6.33 11.42
N ALA A 23 -6.55 -7.64 11.21
CA ALA A 23 -6.78 -8.25 9.91
C ALA A 23 -8.09 -9.03 9.94
N SER A 24 -8.82 -9.03 8.83
CA SER A 24 -9.96 -9.91 8.62
C SER A 24 -9.87 -10.55 7.24
N THR A 25 -9.83 -11.88 7.24
CA THR A 25 -9.80 -12.64 5.99
C THR A 25 -11.15 -12.60 5.32
N ARG A 26 -11.13 -12.33 4.00
CA ARG A 26 -12.30 -12.44 3.14
C ARG A 26 -12.22 -13.70 2.31
N ASP A 27 -13.38 -14.32 2.10
CA ASP A 27 -13.51 -15.36 1.09
C ASP A 27 -13.28 -14.73 -0.29
N MET A 28 -12.29 -15.26 -1.02
CA MET A 28 -11.70 -14.70 -2.24
C MET A 28 -12.64 -14.63 -3.45
N ILE A 29 -13.93 -14.95 -3.30
CA ILE A 29 -14.85 -15.11 -4.43
C ILE A 29 -15.17 -13.73 -5.03
N GLY A 30 -14.49 -13.41 -6.13
CA GLY A 30 -14.89 -12.34 -7.05
C GLY A 30 -14.67 -10.91 -6.57
N SER A 31 -13.69 -10.65 -5.69
CA SER A 31 -13.42 -9.28 -5.24
C SER A 31 -12.84 -8.43 -6.39
N ARG A 32 -13.70 -7.68 -7.07
CA ARG A 32 -13.35 -6.63 -8.05
C ARG A 32 -12.44 -5.55 -7.44
N ASN A 33 -12.32 -5.51 -6.11
CA ASN A 33 -11.42 -4.62 -5.38
C ASN A 33 -9.98 -5.14 -5.24
N ALA A 34 -9.68 -6.38 -5.65
CA ALA A 34 -8.31 -6.91 -5.62
C ALA A 34 -7.39 -6.22 -6.64
N TYR A 35 -7.97 -5.68 -7.72
CA TYR A 35 -7.25 -4.97 -8.77
C TYR A 35 -7.75 -3.52 -8.82
N ARG A 36 -7.17 -2.64 -7.98
CA ARG A 36 -7.56 -1.22 -7.96
C ARG A 36 -6.78 -0.38 -8.98
N ASN A 37 -5.65 -0.89 -9.46
CA ASN A 37 -4.81 -0.26 -10.47
C ASN A 37 -4.15 -1.34 -11.36
N ASN A 38 -3.60 -0.91 -12.49
CA ASN A 38 -2.91 -1.80 -13.44
C ASN A 38 -1.58 -2.36 -12.89
N GLU A 39 -1.14 -1.86 -11.74
CA GLU A 39 0.05 -2.32 -11.03
C GLU A 39 -0.31 -3.34 -9.93
N SER A 40 -1.60 -3.68 -9.75
CA SER A 40 -2.00 -4.58 -8.69
C SER A 40 -1.42 -5.98 -8.93
N VAL A 41 -0.80 -6.56 -7.90
CA VAL A 41 -0.18 -7.88 -8.00
C VAL A 41 -1.26 -8.94 -8.24
N THR A 42 -1.02 -9.92 -9.11
CA THR A 42 -1.98 -11.01 -9.31
C THR A 42 -2.22 -11.75 -7.97
N PRO A 43 -3.45 -11.78 -7.43
CA PRO A 43 -3.75 -12.47 -6.19
C PRO A 43 -3.42 -13.95 -6.32
N ASN A 44 -2.53 -14.42 -5.47
CA ASN A 44 -2.13 -15.83 -5.43
C ASN A 44 -3.04 -16.56 -4.42
N PRO A 45 -3.70 -17.67 -4.80
CA PRO A 45 -4.49 -18.48 -3.85
C PRO A 45 -3.71 -18.94 -2.61
N ARG A 46 -2.38 -19.02 -2.69
CA ARG A 46 -1.49 -19.34 -1.56
C ARG A 46 -1.20 -18.15 -0.63
N SER A 47 -1.66 -16.95 -0.98
CA SER A 47 -1.49 -15.71 -0.24
C SER A 47 -2.77 -14.88 -0.37
N PRO A 48 -3.85 -15.23 0.36
CA PRO A 48 -5.11 -14.52 0.28
C PRO A 48 -4.96 -13.05 0.68
N LEU A 49 -5.87 -12.23 0.17
CA LEU A 49 -5.95 -10.81 0.51
C LEU A 49 -6.85 -10.64 1.73
N ASP A 50 -6.42 -9.79 2.66
CA ASP A 50 -7.17 -9.46 3.86
C ASP A 50 -7.69 -8.02 3.80
N ASP A 51 -8.72 -7.73 4.60
CA ASP A 51 -9.03 -6.35 4.97
C ASP A 51 -8.24 -6.02 6.26
N TYR A 52 -7.40 -4.99 6.22
CA TYR A 52 -6.62 -4.52 7.36
C TYR A 52 -7.22 -3.22 7.92
N THR A 53 -7.43 -3.14 9.22
CA THR A 53 -7.86 -1.90 9.88
C THR A 53 -6.78 -1.45 10.86
N LEU A 54 -6.29 -0.23 10.66
CA LEU A 54 -5.43 0.47 11.61
C LEU A 54 -6.33 1.21 12.58
N HIS A 55 -6.04 1.09 13.87
CA HIS A 55 -6.75 1.74 14.96
C HIS A 55 -5.79 2.64 15.71
N VAL A 56 -6.16 3.90 15.94
CA VAL A 56 -5.43 4.83 16.79
C VAL A 56 -6.14 4.91 18.13
N ILE A 57 -5.43 4.61 19.20
CA ILE A 57 -5.97 4.57 20.57
C ILE A 57 -5.19 5.57 21.42
N GLU A 58 -5.90 6.43 22.15
CA GLU A 58 -5.30 7.30 23.17
C GLU A 58 -4.92 6.44 24.39
N LEU A 59 -3.66 6.55 24.83
CA LEU A 59 -3.12 5.68 25.87
C LEU A 59 -3.63 5.99 27.27
N ASP A 60 -3.90 7.27 27.57
CA ASP A 60 -4.35 7.68 28.90
C ASP A 60 -5.80 7.24 29.18
N SER A 61 -6.68 7.37 28.18
CA SER A 61 -8.10 7.03 28.30
C SER A 61 -8.44 5.62 27.81
N GLY A 62 -7.58 5.02 26.98
CA GLY A 62 -7.86 3.78 26.26
C GLY A 62 -8.91 3.94 25.14
N MET A 63 -9.29 5.17 24.79
CA MET A 63 -10.33 5.43 23.79
C MET A 63 -9.82 5.28 22.36
N LEU A 64 -10.63 4.67 21.49
CA LEU A 64 -10.41 4.66 20.05
C LEU A 64 -10.61 6.09 19.48
N CYS A 65 -9.56 6.71 19.00
CA CYS A 65 -9.58 8.04 18.40
C CYS A 65 -10.03 8.01 16.93
N ASP A 66 -9.44 7.09 16.16
CA ASP A 66 -9.68 7.01 14.72
C ASP A 66 -9.32 5.63 14.16
N LYS A 67 -9.79 5.35 12.93
CA LYS A 67 -9.43 4.13 12.20
C LYS A 67 -9.43 4.33 10.69
N VAL A 68 -8.58 3.57 10.01
CA VAL A 68 -8.58 3.49 8.53
C VAL A 68 -8.51 2.03 8.10
N THR A 69 -9.30 1.66 7.09
CA THR A 69 -9.38 0.29 6.59
C THR A 69 -8.87 0.19 5.15
N PHE A 70 -7.90 -0.70 4.94
CA PHE A 70 -7.41 -1.14 3.64
C PHE A 70 -8.14 -2.41 3.26
N LYS A 71 -8.84 -2.40 2.12
CA LYS A 71 -9.66 -3.54 1.67
C LYS A 71 -8.93 -4.36 0.63
N SER A 72 -9.04 -5.69 0.72
CA SER A 72 -8.45 -6.63 -0.24
C SER A 72 -7.00 -6.29 -0.53
N ASP A 73 -6.21 -6.16 0.53
CA ASP A 73 -4.82 -5.73 0.44
C ASP A 73 -3.87 -6.83 0.93
N LYS A 74 -2.57 -6.58 0.76
CA LYS A 74 -1.47 -7.33 1.35
C LYS A 74 -0.57 -6.33 2.08
N ILE A 75 -0.68 -6.32 3.41
CA ILE A 75 0.15 -5.50 4.29
C ILE A 75 0.89 -6.43 5.25
N PHE A 76 2.22 -6.39 5.23
CA PHE A 76 3.04 -7.26 6.07
C PHE A 76 3.09 -6.75 7.51
N LEU A 77 2.28 -7.34 8.40
CA LEU A 77 2.23 -6.91 9.80
C LEU A 77 3.35 -7.49 10.67
N SER A 78 3.91 -8.65 10.31
CA SER A 78 4.99 -9.27 11.05
C SER A 78 6.19 -8.33 11.18
N HIS A 79 6.65 -8.12 12.40
CA HIS A 79 7.75 -7.22 12.73
C HIS A 79 7.56 -5.78 12.21
N ASN A 80 6.32 -5.30 12.06
CA ASN A 80 5.98 -3.98 11.53
C ASN A 80 6.51 -3.72 10.09
N GLN A 81 6.82 -4.75 9.29
CA GLN A 81 7.48 -4.54 7.99
C GLN A 81 6.69 -3.69 6.99
N GLY A 82 5.36 -3.70 7.10
CA GLY A 82 4.45 -2.92 6.26
C GLY A 82 4.06 -1.56 6.84
N LEU A 83 4.55 -1.22 8.03
CA LEU A 83 4.10 -0.04 8.80
C LEU A 83 5.28 0.65 9.47
N SER A 84 5.41 1.96 9.27
CA SER A 84 6.44 2.74 9.94
C SER A 84 5.87 4.04 10.48
N LEU A 85 6.30 4.42 11.68
CA LEU A 85 5.91 5.67 12.31
C LEU A 85 7.17 6.46 12.66
N TYR A 86 7.24 7.68 12.15
CA TYR A 86 8.31 8.62 12.46
C TYR A 86 7.69 9.93 12.95
N GLY A 87 7.90 10.24 14.25
CA GLY A 87 7.24 11.35 14.92
C GLY A 87 5.71 11.16 14.92
N ASN A 88 5.04 11.94 14.09
CA ASN A 88 3.59 11.91 13.85
C ASN A 88 3.23 11.49 12.42
N THR A 89 4.20 10.99 11.65
CA THR A 89 4.01 10.57 10.26
C THR A 89 3.94 9.05 10.20
N LEU A 90 2.76 8.53 9.87
CA LEU A 90 2.52 7.10 9.68
C LEU A 90 2.59 6.76 8.20
N VAL A 91 3.36 5.74 7.86
CA VAL A 91 3.50 5.21 6.51
C VAL A 91 3.02 3.76 6.49
N VAL A 92 2.18 3.44 5.51
CA VAL A 92 1.62 2.10 5.29
C VAL A 92 1.99 1.63 3.88
N LEU A 93 2.61 0.46 3.78
CA LEU A 93 2.95 -0.16 2.50
C LEU A 93 1.84 -1.14 2.09
N SER A 94 1.04 -0.73 1.11
CA SER A 94 0.07 -1.57 0.41
C SER A 94 0.78 -2.33 -0.71
N VAL A 95 1.10 -3.61 -0.49
CA VAL A 95 1.82 -4.42 -1.47
C VAL A 95 0.91 -4.82 -2.62
N GLN A 96 -0.33 -5.20 -2.32
CA GLN A 96 -1.28 -5.63 -3.35
C GLN A 96 -1.55 -4.51 -4.35
N HIS A 97 -1.66 -3.27 -3.87
CA HIS A 97 -1.96 -2.11 -4.72
C HIS A 97 -0.71 -1.31 -5.11
N GLN A 98 0.50 -1.79 -4.80
CA GLN A 98 1.76 -1.09 -5.03
C GLN A 98 1.71 0.39 -4.62
N THR A 99 1.20 0.67 -3.42
CA THR A 99 0.98 2.04 -2.94
C THR A 99 1.55 2.25 -1.55
N ILE A 100 2.29 3.34 -1.35
CA ILE A 100 2.72 3.83 -0.05
C ILE A 100 1.75 4.92 0.41
N HIS A 101 0.99 4.64 1.46
CA HIS A 101 0.08 5.62 2.04
C HIS A 101 0.76 6.35 3.19
N ARG A 102 0.80 7.69 3.12
CA ARG A 102 1.27 8.55 4.20
C ARG A 102 0.11 9.23 4.89
N TYR A 103 0.07 9.09 6.20
CA TYR A 103 -0.85 9.77 7.10
C TYR A 103 -0.09 10.64 8.10
N HIS A 104 -0.70 11.74 8.51
CA HIS A 104 -0.30 12.52 9.67
C HIS A 104 -1.25 12.22 10.82
N ILE A 105 -0.70 11.92 11.99
CA ILE A 105 -1.46 11.72 13.23
C ILE A 105 -1.56 13.05 13.95
N SER A 106 -2.77 13.62 13.93
CA SER A 106 -3.07 14.87 14.62
C SER A 106 -2.95 14.73 16.14
N LYS A 107 -3.00 15.87 16.86
CA LYS A 107 -2.91 15.85 18.32
C LYS A 107 -4.06 15.11 19.02
N ASP A 108 -5.19 14.99 18.35
CA ASP A 108 -6.40 14.31 18.86
C ASP A 108 -6.50 12.86 18.35
N GLY A 109 -5.41 12.32 17.78
CA GLY A 109 -5.36 10.94 17.31
C GLY A 109 -6.00 10.67 15.94
N LYS A 110 -6.44 11.71 15.21
CA LYS A 110 -6.99 11.55 13.86
C LYS A 110 -5.92 11.25 12.81
N LEU A 111 -6.22 10.33 11.90
CA LEU A 111 -5.41 9.97 10.74
C LEU A 111 -5.77 10.85 9.54
N VAL A 112 -4.95 11.86 9.28
CA VAL A 112 -5.12 12.74 8.12
C VAL A 112 -4.32 12.17 6.95
N SER A 113 -4.98 11.76 5.87
CA SER A 113 -4.27 11.32 4.67
C SER A 113 -3.51 12.48 4.05
N VAL A 114 -2.19 12.33 3.89
CA VAL A 114 -1.30 13.36 3.35
C VAL A 114 -0.98 13.08 1.89
N GLN A 115 -0.68 11.82 1.57
CA GLN A 115 -0.30 11.40 0.21
C GLN A 115 -0.49 9.89 0.06
N ALA A 116 -0.74 9.46 -1.17
CA ALA A 116 -0.58 8.07 -1.60
C ALA A 116 0.38 8.07 -2.79
N ILE A 117 1.50 7.34 -2.66
CA ILE A 117 2.54 7.23 -3.70
C ILE A 117 2.37 5.86 -4.34
N GLY A 118 2.05 5.82 -5.62
CA GLY A 118 1.92 4.59 -6.42
C GLY A 118 2.29 4.90 -7.87
N ARG A 119 1.39 4.58 -8.81
CA ARG A 119 1.48 5.00 -10.22
C ARG A 119 1.92 6.45 -10.41
N VAL A 120 1.41 7.33 -9.56
CA VAL A 120 1.78 8.74 -9.48
C VAL A 120 2.35 9.04 -8.10
N CYS A 121 3.35 9.91 -8.06
CA CYS A 121 3.97 10.34 -6.81
C CYS A 121 3.31 11.62 -6.30
N PHE A 122 2.92 12.53 -7.19
CA PHE A 122 2.37 13.83 -6.86
C PHE A 122 0.97 14.03 -7.46
N VAL A 123 0.21 14.94 -6.86
CA VAL A 123 -1.19 15.21 -7.26
C VAL A 123 -1.28 15.81 -8.67
N ASP A 124 -0.24 16.50 -9.10
CA ASP A 124 -0.13 17.13 -10.42
C ASP A 124 0.40 16.19 -11.51
N ASP A 125 0.96 15.03 -11.16
CA ASP A 125 1.46 14.05 -12.13
C ASP A 125 0.36 13.60 -13.12
N ASP A 126 -0.89 13.50 -12.66
CA ASP A 126 -2.03 13.11 -13.50
C ASP A 126 -2.26 14.11 -14.65
N ILE A 127 -1.97 15.39 -14.44
CA ILE A 127 -2.08 16.44 -15.47
C ILE A 127 -1.01 16.21 -16.55
N TYR A 128 0.22 15.93 -16.13
CA TYR A 128 1.33 15.65 -17.05
C TYR A 128 1.09 14.36 -17.84
N LEU A 129 0.69 13.28 -17.16
CA LEU A 129 0.35 12.00 -17.80
C LEU A 129 -0.78 12.14 -18.84
N SER A 130 -1.84 12.87 -18.50
CA SER A 130 -2.97 13.09 -19.41
C SER A 130 -2.55 13.86 -20.67
N SER A 131 -1.64 14.84 -20.52
CA SER A 131 -1.11 15.60 -21.65
C SER A 131 -0.25 14.74 -22.59
N CYS A 132 0.54 13.81 -22.05
CA CYS A 132 1.37 12.89 -22.83
C CYS A 132 0.52 11.84 -23.59
N VAL A 133 -0.53 11.30 -22.95
CA VAL A 133 -1.43 10.33 -23.60
C VAL A 133 -2.19 10.99 -24.75
N ALA A 134 -2.68 12.22 -24.58
CA ALA A 134 -3.33 12.97 -25.66
C ALA A 134 -2.37 13.23 -26.84
N HIS A 135 -1.10 13.51 -26.56
CA HIS A 135 -0.07 13.69 -27.60
C HIS A 135 0.23 12.39 -28.36
N ASN A 136 0.33 11.26 -27.66
CA ASN A 136 0.61 9.96 -28.25
C ASN A 136 -0.59 9.37 -29.02
N CYS A 137 -1.82 9.60 -28.56
CA CYS A 137 -3.02 9.16 -29.30
C CYS A 137 -3.20 9.89 -30.63
N ALA A 138 -2.69 11.13 -30.76
CA ALA A 138 -2.67 11.85 -32.04
C ALA A 138 -1.66 11.26 -33.04
N HIS A 139 -0.63 10.58 -32.55
CA HIS A 139 0.42 9.96 -33.38
C HIS A 139 0.12 8.50 -33.78
N MET A 140 -0.82 7.84 -33.09
CA MET A 140 -1.26 6.46 -33.38
C MET A 140 -2.29 6.33 -34.51
N GLN A 141 -2.74 7.43 -35.11
CA GLN A 141 -3.64 7.35 -36.28
C GLN A 141 -2.90 7.05 -37.60
N ASP A 142 -1.56 6.99 -37.60
CA ASP A 142 -0.75 6.86 -38.83
C ASP A 142 -0.01 5.53 -39.01
N GLU A 143 -0.02 4.61 -38.04
CA GLU A 143 0.65 3.30 -38.15
C GLU A 143 -0.29 2.14 -37.81
N GLN A 144 -1.08 1.72 -38.80
CA GLN A 144 -1.63 0.36 -38.86
C GLN A 144 -1.02 -0.36 -40.07
N LEU A 145 -0.04 -1.25 -39.86
CA LEU A 145 0.09 -2.53 -40.57
C LEU A 145 1.23 -3.39 -39.99
N HIS A 146 0.91 -4.68 -39.72
CA HIS A 146 1.80 -5.83 -39.44
C HIS A 146 2.58 -5.82 -38.11
N ASP A 147 2.77 -6.92 -37.35
CA ASP A 147 2.47 -8.35 -37.53
C ASP A 147 2.52 -9.06 -36.14
N ASP A 148 1.81 -10.19 -36.00
CA ASP A 148 1.86 -11.09 -34.85
C ASP A 148 3.22 -11.79 -34.69
N ILE A 149 3.87 -11.69 -33.52
CA ILE A 149 4.76 -12.76 -33.03
C ILE A 149 4.77 -12.82 -31.49
N ASN A 150 4.60 -14.05 -30.98
CA ASN A 150 4.49 -14.45 -29.57
C ASN A 150 5.53 -13.81 -28.64
N TYR A 151 5.06 -13.30 -27.50
CA TYR A 151 5.88 -12.93 -26.34
C TYR A 151 5.30 -13.60 -25.09
N GLU A 152 5.94 -14.66 -24.62
CA GLU A 152 5.88 -15.06 -23.21
C GLU A 152 7.16 -14.61 -22.53
N PRO A 153 7.05 -13.98 -21.35
CA PRO A 153 8.07 -14.14 -20.34
C PRO A 153 7.46 -14.53 -18.97
N ASP A 154 8.21 -15.38 -18.29
CA ASP A 154 8.09 -15.73 -16.88
C ASP A 154 8.48 -14.53 -15.98
N ASP A 155 7.71 -13.44 -16.04
CA ASP A 155 7.96 -12.17 -15.33
C ASP A 155 7.59 -12.21 -13.83
N THR A 156 6.90 -13.27 -13.40
CA THR A 156 6.38 -13.41 -12.04
C THR A 156 7.46 -13.63 -10.98
N LEU A 157 8.55 -14.32 -11.32
CA LEU A 157 9.67 -14.57 -10.40
C LEU A 157 10.54 -13.33 -10.22
N LEU A 158 10.78 -12.58 -11.31
CA LEU A 158 11.60 -11.38 -11.27
C LEU A 158 10.92 -10.24 -10.49
N GLN A 159 9.60 -10.10 -10.61
CA GLN A 159 8.84 -9.15 -9.78
C GLN A 159 8.86 -9.53 -8.29
N TYR A 160 8.73 -10.82 -7.96
CA TYR A 160 8.80 -11.28 -6.56
C TYR A 160 10.20 -11.05 -5.96
N GLU A 161 11.25 -11.26 -6.74
CA GLU A 161 12.62 -10.97 -6.31
C GLU A 161 12.90 -9.48 -6.18
N LEU A 162 12.43 -8.63 -7.11
CA LEU A 162 12.56 -7.17 -6.98
C LEU A 162 11.80 -6.64 -5.77
N MET A 163 10.59 -7.16 -5.51
CA MET A 163 9.80 -6.77 -4.33
C MET A 163 10.43 -7.24 -3.03
N GLN A 164 11.02 -8.45 -3.00
CA GLN A 164 11.81 -8.90 -1.85
C GLN A 164 13.08 -8.06 -1.65
N GLN A 165 13.72 -7.60 -2.72
CA GLN A 165 14.88 -6.72 -2.62
C GLN A 165 14.50 -5.33 -2.09
N PHE A 166 13.34 -4.79 -2.48
CA PHE A 166 12.83 -3.54 -1.93
C PHE A 166 12.51 -3.65 -0.42
N ALA A 167 11.91 -4.78 0.00
CA ALA A 167 11.65 -5.06 1.42
C ALA A 167 12.95 -5.30 2.23
N ARG A 168 13.98 -5.92 1.63
CA ARG A 168 15.29 -6.15 2.26
C ARG A 168 16.15 -4.89 2.32
N GLY A 169 15.99 -3.94 1.39
CA GLY A 169 16.72 -2.68 1.34
C GLY A 169 16.53 -1.79 2.58
N PHE A 170 15.38 -1.90 3.27
CA PHE A 170 15.13 -1.19 4.53
C PHE A 170 15.83 -1.80 5.75
N SER A 171 16.40 -3.01 5.65
CA SER A 171 17.15 -3.63 6.75
C SER A 171 18.60 -3.16 6.87
N HIS A 172 19.16 -2.43 5.89
CA HIS A 172 20.59 -2.12 5.85
C HIS A 172 20.98 -0.64 5.79
N SER A 173 20.05 0.30 5.90
CA SER A 173 20.42 1.70 6.16
C SER A 173 20.72 1.89 7.65
N ARG A 174 21.96 1.57 8.03
CA ARG A 174 22.61 2.14 9.21
C ARG A 174 22.54 3.67 9.06
N PHE A 175 21.64 4.31 9.80
CA PHE A 175 21.74 5.74 10.02
C PHE A 175 22.96 5.96 10.93
N HIS A 176 24.06 6.40 10.32
CA HIS A 176 25.18 7.01 11.02
C HIS A 176 24.92 8.51 11.16
#